data_AF-A0A1Q4X807-F1
#
_entry.id   AF-A0A1Q4X807-F1
#
_cell.length_a   1.000
_cell.length_b   1.000
_cell.length_c   1.000
_cell.angle_alpha   90.00
_cell.angle_beta   90.00
_cell.angle_gamma   90.00
#
_symmetry.space_group_name_H-M   'P 1'
#
loop_
_entity.id
_entity.type
_entity.pdbx_description
1 polymer ?
#
loop_
_entity_poly.entity_id
_entity_poly.type
_entity_poly.pdbx_seq_one_letter_code
_entity_poly.pdbx_strand_id
1 'polypeptide(L)'
;MTINGFDVSYAYVDEATSELRTQTKAVQDQIESLDSQMQVVKADLDGAMAAEYDRKVASWRANVADMQLLLGKAEAALNEIRNNYASTDGREAMNWQALL
;
A
#
# COMPACT_ATOMS: atom_id res chain seq x y z
N MET A 1 14.16 -28.55 -9.09
CA MET A 1 12.98 -28.38 -8.22
C MET A 1 12.33 -27.08 -8.64
N THR A 2 11.05 -27.09 -9.03
CA THR A 2 10.43 -26.05 -9.87
C THR A 2 10.17 -24.75 -9.10
N ILE A 3 10.87 -23.68 -9.47
CA ILE A 3 10.76 -22.30 -8.96
C ILE A 3 9.40 -21.63 -9.34
N ASN A 4 8.66 -22.22 -10.29
CA ASN A 4 7.43 -21.66 -10.88
C ASN A 4 6.30 -21.32 -9.88
N GLY A 5 6.21 -21.99 -8.72
CA GLY A 5 5.15 -21.71 -7.75
C GLY A 5 5.33 -20.40 -6.98
N PHE A 6 6.58 -20.01 -6.73
CA PHE A 6 6.90 -18.79 -5.98
C PHE A 6 6.77 -17.54 -6.86
N ASP A 7 7.26 -17.57 -8.10
CA ASP A 7 7.14 -16.45 -9.05
C ASP A 7 5.68 -16.06 -9.33
N VAL A 8 4.81 -17.06 -9.52
CA VAL A 8 3.38 -16.83 -9.72
C VAL A 8 2.77 -16.18 -8.47
N SER A 9 3.13 -16.64 -7.27
CA SER A 9 2.65 -16.04 -6.02
C SER A 9 3.08 -14.57 -5.87
N TYR A 10 4.30 -14.20 -6.28
CA TYR A 10 4.75 -12.81 -6.21
C TYR A 10 4.01 -11.90 -7.19
N ALA A 11 3.77 -12.37 -8.42
CA ALA A 11 3.01 -11.61 -9.41
C ALA A 11 1.61 -11.24 -8.89
N TYR A 12 0.92 -12.18 -8.22
CA TYR A 12 -0.37 -11.92 -7.58
C TYR A 12 -0.28 -10.91 -6.44
N VAL A 13 0.78 -10.96 -5.63
CA VAL A 13 0.95 -10.01 -4.53
C VAL A 13 1.29 -8.61 -5.04
N ASP A 14 2.11 -8.50 -6.09
CA ASP A 14 2.43 -7.22 -6.75
C ASP A 14 1.16 -6.59 -7.35
N GLU A 15 0.32 -7.40 -8.02
CA GLU A 15 -0.98 -6.97 -8.55
C GLU A 15 -1.92 -6.50 -7.45
N ALA A 16 -2.10 -7.29 -6.38
CA ALA A 16 -2.93 -6.92 -5.24
C ALA A 16 -2.40 -5.64 -4.55
N THR A 17 -1.09 -5.46 -4.44
CA THR A 17 -0.49 -4.25 -3.86
C THR A 17 -0.78 -3.02 -4.72
N SER A 18 -0.68 -3.17 -6.05
CA SER A 18 -1.01 -2.11 -7.00
C SER A 18 -2.50 -1.71 -6.94
N GLU A 19 -3.38 -2.71 -6.87
CA GLU A 19 -4.82 -2.49 -6.72
C GLU A 19 -5.13 -1.76 -5.41
N LEU A 20 -4.56 -2.21 -4.29
CA LEU A 20 -4.75 -1.56 -2.99
C LEU A 20 -4.22 -0.13 -2.97
N ARG A 21 -3.12 0.19 -3.65
CA ARG A 21 -2.65 1.59 -3.80
C ARG A 21 -3.67 2.42 -4.57
N THR A 22 -4.21 1.87 -5.65
CA THR A 22 -5.22 2.55 -6.47
C THR A 22 -6.49 2.84 -5.66
N GLN A 23 -6.98 1.84 -4.92
CA GLN A 23 -8.15 1.99 -4.06
C GLN A 23 -7.88 2.96 -2.90
N THR A 24 -6.71 2.90 -2.26
CA THR A 24 -6.30 3.83 -1.20
C THR A 24 -6.29 5.27 -1.71
N LYS A 25 -5.78 5.50 -2.92
CA LYS A 25 -5.82 6.82 -3.56
C LYS A 25 -7.25 7.25 -3.86
N ALA A 26 -8.11 6.36 -4.36
CA ALA A 26 -9.51 6.69 -4.60
C ALA A 26 -10.24 7.10 -3.31
N VAL A 27 -9.98 6.41 -2.19
CA VAL A 27 -10.51 6.77 -0.87
C VAL A 27 -10.01 8.15 -0.43
N GLN A 28 -8.71 8.44 -0.60
CA GLN A 28 -8.15 9.75 -0.32
C GLN A 28 -8.88 10.84 -1.10
N ASP A 29 -9.03 10.67 -2.42
CA ASP A 29 -9.65 11.67 -3.29
C ASP A 29 -11.13 11.89 -2.94
N GLN A 30 -11.84 10.84 -2.50
CA GLN A 30 -13.21 10.95 -1.99
C GLN A 30 -13.29 11.74 -0.67
N ILE A 31 -12.36 11.52 0.27
CA ILE A 31 -12.29 12.27 1.52
C ILE A 31 -12.05 13.76 1.24
N GLU A 32 -11.12 14.08 0.34
CA GLU A 32 -10.82 15.47 -0.02
C GLU A 32 -11.98 16.15 -0.76
N SER A 33 -12.67 15.41 -1.64
CA SER A 33 -13.90 15.91 -2.29
C SER A 33 -15.01 16.19 -1.28
N LEU A 34 -15.20 15.29 -0.31
CA LEU A 34 -16.17 15.47 0.77
C LEU A 34 -15.82 16.67 1.65
N ASP A 35 -14.55 16.85 2.00
CA ASP A 35 -14.08 17.99 2.80
C ASP A 35 -14.30 19.31 2.05
N SER A 36 -13.95 19.37 0.77
CA SER A 36 -14.20 20.54 -0.07
C SER A 36 -15.68 20.92 -0.10
N GLN A 37 -16.58 19.94 -0.28
CA GLN A 37 -18.03 20.18 -0.23
C GLN A 37 -18.48 20.63 1.16
N MET A 38 -17.93 20.03 2.22
CA MET A 38 -18.28 20.40 3.58
C MET A 38 -17.86 21.83 3.92
N GLN A 39 -16.67 22.27 3.50
CA GLN A 39 -16.20 23.64 3.78
C GLN A 39 -17.18 24.71 3.25
N VAL A 40 -17.94 24.44 2.19
CA VAL A 40 -18.97 25.34 1.65
C VAL A 40 -20.14 25.51 2.61
N VAL A 41 -20.56 24.45 3.29
CA VAL A 41 -21.74 24.44 4.17
C VAL A 41 -21.40 24.47 5.65
N LYS A 42 -20.11 24.39 6.00
CA LYS A 42 -19.61 24.28 7.37
C LYS A 42 -19.99 25.49 8.23
N ALA A 43 -20.10 26.67 7.62
CA ALA A 43 -20.54 27.88 8.31
C ALA A 43 -22.01 27.81 8.79
N ASP A 44 -22.83 26.98 8.14
CA ASP A 44 -24.24 26.78 8.47
C ASP A 44 -24.46 25.64 9.49
N LEU A 45 -23.42 24.87 9.79
CA LEU A 45 -23.47 23.82 10.79
C LEU A 45 -23.38 24.39 12.20
N ASP A 46 -24.09 23.76 13.13
CA ASP A 46 -23.88 23.99 14.56
C ASP A 46 -22.39 23.73 14.91
N GLY A 47 -21.79 24.60 15.73
CA GLY A 47 -20.37 24.59 16.05
C GLY A 47 -19.88 23.25 16.61
N ALA A 48 -20.76 22.51 17.31
CA ALA A 48 -20.45 21.15 17.77
C ALA A 48 -20.34 20.16 16.60
N MET A 49 -21.22 20.26 15.60
CA MET A 49 -21.23 19.38 14.43
C MET A 49 -20.04 19.66 13.51
N ALA A 50 -19.69 20.94 13.30
CA ALA A 50 -18.50 21.32 12.57
C ALA A 50 -17.22 20.77 13.23
N ALA A 51 -17.14 20.83 14.56
CA ALA A 51 -16.00 20.29 15.31
C ALA A 51 -15.91 18.75 15.24
N GLU A 52 -17.03 18.03 15.32
CA GLU A 52 -17.03 16.58 15.14
C GLU A 52 -16.62 16.17 13.72
N TYR A 53 -17.09 16.91 12.72
CA TYR A 53 -16.70 16.68 11.33
C TYR A 53 -15.18 16.81 11.16
N ASP A 54 -14.58 17.87 11.67
CA ASP A 54 -13.13 18.09 11.59
C ASP A 54 -12.34 16.94 12.23
N ARG A 55 -12.80 16.41 13.37
CA ARG A 55 -12.18 15.25 14.01
C ARG A 55 -12.30 14.00 13.15
N LYS A 56 -13.45 13.79 12.50
CA LYS A 56 -13.66 12.63 11.62
C LYS A 56 -12.78 12.71 10.38
N VAL A 57 -12.72 13.86 9.71
CA VAL A 57 -11.83 14.05 8.56
C VAL A 57 -10.37 13.85 8.93
N ALA A 58 -9.92 14.38 10.08
CA ALA A 58 -8.57 14.16 10.56
C ALA A 58 -8.28 12.67 10.79
N SER A 59 -9.21 11.94 11.42
CA SER A 59 -9.09 10.49 11.62
C SER A 59 -9.06 9.71 10.31
N TRP A 60 -9.89 10.07 9.33
CA TRP A 60 -9.89 9.41 8.02
C TRP A 60 -8.58 9.64 7.26
N ARG A 61 -8.08 10.88 7.27
CA ARG A 61 -6.78 11.22 6.66
C ARG A 61 -5.63 10.45 7.33
N ALA A 62 -5.65 10.31 8.65
CA ALA A 62 -4.66 9.52 9.38
C ALA A 62 -4.70 8.04 8.95
N ASN A 63 -5.89 7.44 8.86
CA ASN A 63 -6.05 6.05 8.43
C ASN A 63 -5.56 5.84 6.98
N VAL A 64 -5.79 6.80 6.08
CA VAL A 64 -5.25 6.76 4.71
C VAL A 64 -3.72 6.79 4.71
N ALA A 65 -3.12 7.67 5.51
CA ALA A 65 -1.66 7.75 5.64
C ALA A 65 -1.08 6.43 6.17
N ASP A 66 -1.74 5.80 7.15
CA ASP A 66 -1.34 4.50 7.68
C ASP A 66 -1.42 3.39 6.62
N MET A 67 -2.49 3.36 5.81
CA MET A 67 -2.60 2.42 4.68
C MET A 67 -1.46 2.61 3.67
N GLN A 68 -1.15 3.86 3.30
CA GLN A 68 -0.04 4.17 2.39
C GLN A 68 1.30 3.69 2.95
N LEU A 69 1.54 3.89 4.25
CA LEU A 69 2.74 3.43 4.93
C LEU A 69 2.84 1.90 4.94
N LEU A 70 1.75 1.20 5.25
CA LEU A 70 1.73 -0.26 5.28
C LEU A 70 1.96 -0.86 3.88
N LEU A 71 1.35 -0.29 2.84
CA LEU A 71 1.56 -0.71 1.46
C LEU A 71 3.03 -0.50 1.03
N GLY A 72 3.64 0.63 1.39
CA GLY A 72 5.05 0.87 1.13
C GLY A 72 5.98 -0.12 1.84
N LYS A 73 5.66 -0.49 3.09
CA LYS A 73 6.41 -1.54 3.83
C LYS A 73 6.25 -2.92 3.19
N ALA A 74 5.06 -3.27 2.72
CA ALA A 74 4.80 -4.53 2.03
C ALA A 74 5.61 -4.61 0.73
N GLU A 75 5.61 -3.55 -0.07
CA GLU A 75 6.41 -3.45 -1.30
C GLU A 75 7.92 -3.61 -1.03
N ALA A 76 8.43 -2.95 0.02
CA ALA A 76 9.82 -3.09 0.43
C ALA A 76 10.18 -4.53 0.83
N ALA A 77 9.32 -5.18 1.63
CA ALA A 77 9.52 -6.57 2.06
C ALA A 77 9.51 -7.54 0.88
N LEU A 78 8.60 -7.37 -0.09
CA LEU A 78 8.54 -8.21 -1.29
C LEU A 78 9.81 -8.05 -2.15
N ASN A 79 10.30 -6.82 -2.30
CA ASN A 79 11.55 -6.56 -3.01
C ASN A 79 12.75 -7.18 -2.29
N GLU A 80 12.81 -7.11 -0.97
CA GLU A 80 13.86 -7.75 -0.17
C GLU A 80 13.84 -9.27 -0.36
N ILE A 81 12.65 -9.90 -0.29
CA ILE A 81 12.49 -11.33 -0.53
C ILE A 81 12.98 -11.69 -1.94
N ARG A 82 12.60 -10.94 -2.97
CA ARG A 82 13.05 -11.15 -4.37
C ARG A 82 14.57 -11.10 -4.48
N ASN A 83 15.20 -10.09 -3.89
CA ASN A 83 16.66 -9.92 -3.93
C ASN A 83 17.37 -11.06 -3.20
N ASN A 84 16.87 -11.46 -2.04
CA ASN A 84 17.42 -12.57 -1.26
C ASN A 84 17.35 -13.89 -2.04
N TYR A 85 16.22 -14.17 -2.69
CA TYR A 85 16.05 -15.35 -3.55
C TYR A 85 17.00 -15.33 -4.75
N ALA A 86 17.02 -14.26 -5.54
CA ALA A 86 17.92 -14.14 -6.69
C ALA A 86 19.40 -14.30 -6.29
N SER A 87 19.78 -13.77 -5.12
CA SER A 87 21.15 -13.94 -4.61
C SER A 87 21.46 -15.37 -4.18
N THR A 88 20.47 -16.08 -3.61
CA THR A 88 20.63 -17.46 -3.14
C THR A 88 20.70 -18.42 -4.32
N ASP A 89 19.80 -18.26 -5.29
CA ASP A 89 19.76 -19.06 -6.52
C ASP A 89 21.03 -18.84 -7.35
N GLY A 90 21.50 -17.59 -7.48
CA GLY A 90 22.76 -17.27 -8.14
C GLY A 90 23.99 -17.89 -7.46
N ARG A 91 24.01 -17.95 -6.12
CA ARG A 91 25.08 -18.63 -5.37
C ARG A 91 25.05 -20.14 -5.55
N GLU A 92 23.87 -20.75 -5.51
CA GLU A 92 23.75 -22.19 -5.77
C GLU A 92 24.16 -22.50 -7.20
N ALA A 93 23.68 -21.75 -8.20
CA ALA A 93 24.07 -21.90 -9.60
C ALA A 93 25.60 -21.81 -9.79
N MET A 94 26.28 -20.86 -9.14
CA MET A 94 27.74 -20.78 -9.15
C MET A 94 28.42 -21.98 -8.49
N ASN A 95 27.90 -22.48 -7.37
CA ASN A 95 28.44 -23.67 -6.70
C ASN A 95 28.28 -24.93 -7.57
N TRP A 96 27.14 -25.08 -8.27
CA TRP A 96 26.93 -26.16 -9.22
C TRP A 96 27.86 -26.05 -10.44
N GLN A 97 28.13 -24.82 -10.91
CA GLN A 97 29.05 -24.56 -12.01
C GLN A 97 30.52 -24.80 -11.62
N ALA A 98 30.87 -24.66 -10.35
CA ALA A 98 32.20 -24.98 -9.82
C ALA A 98 32.43 -26.49 -9.59
N LEU A 99 31.37 -27.30 -9.63
CA LEU A 99 31.42 -28.76 -9.51
C LEU A 99 31.40 -29.48 -10.88
N LEU A 100 31.30 -28.73 -11.98
CA LEU A 100 31.42 -29.18 -13.38
C LEU A 100 32.80 -28.84 -13.94
#